data_AF-A0A964GPR0-F1
#
_entry.id   AF-A0A964GPR0-F1
#
_cell.length_a   1.000
_cell.length_b   1.000
_cell.length_c   1.000
_cell.angle_alpha   90.00
_cell.angle_beta   90.00
_cell.angle_gamma   90.00
#
_symmetry.space_group_name_H-M   'P 1'
#
loop_
_entity.id
_entity.type
_entity.pdbx_description
1 polymer ?
#
loop_
_entity_poly.entity_id
_entity_poly.type
_entity_poly.pdbx_seq_one_letter_code
_entity_poly.pdbx_strand_id
1 'polypeptide(L)'
;MRSSDILSIAKHTLPLLKEYRNNGLEFYEDLYTNSPLGPSLAFFGHDFSGCYGIDTTDNHIKYATKEDDAIRIIYCNSTVENFHYFNNLFIDLIHEKITSNQNNFEPKITELRNFYSEKDPLAMECEENFWPIRLYELEEDFFPLDDSRINLYSNPR
;
A
#
# COMPACT_ATOMS: atom_id res chain seq x y z
N MET A 1 -8.89 15.39 15.23
CA MET A 1 -7.60 15.97 14.78
C MET A 1 -7.89 17.00 13.71
N ARG A 2 -7.19 18.14 13.70
CA ARG A 2 -7.37 19.15 12.65
C ARG A 2 -6.55 18.76 11.42
N SER A 3 -7.00 19.13 10.23
CA SER A 3 -6.30 18.87 8.95
C SER A 3 -4.83 19.36 8.92
N SER A 4 -4.45 20.32 9.78
CA SER A 4 -3.05 20.74 9.97
C SER A 4 -2.14 19.65 10.55
N ASP A 5 -2.68 18.79 11.41
CA ASP A 5 -1.89 17.84 12.19
C ASP A 5 -1.52 16.62 11.34
N ILE A 6 -2.46 16.15 10.50
CA ILE A 6 -2.22 15.02 9.59
C ILE A 6 -1.20 15.36 8.51
N LEU A 7 -1.20 16.59 7.99
CA LEU A 7 -0.22 17.04 7.00
C LEU A 7 1.18 17.12 7.61
N SER A 8 1.29 17.51 8.88
CA SER A 8 2.57 17.50 9.59
C SER A 8 3.07 16.07 9.81
N ILE A 9 2.21 15.14 10.22
CA ILE A 9 2.56 13.72 10.37
C ILE A 9 3.01 13.14 9.04
N ALA A 10 2.24 13.38 7.98
CA ALA A 10 2.55 12.92 6.63
C ALA A 10 3.94 13.38 6.16
N LYS A 11 4.28 14.66 6.37
CA LYS A 11 5.60 15.20 6.02
C LYS A 11 6.78 14.52 6.71
N HIS A 12 6.59 14.00 7.92
CA HIS A 12 7.65 13.31 8.65
C HIS A 12 7.69 11.80 8.39
N THR A 13 6.54 11.19 8.11
CA THR A 13 6.41 9.74 8.01
C THR A 13 6.55 9.23 6.58
N LEU A 14 5.99 9.93 5.59
CA LEU A 14 5.99 9.46 4.19
C LEU A 14 7.40 9.29 3.59
N PRO A 15 8.38 10.18 3.87
CA PRO A 15 9.75 10.00 3.38
C PRO A 15 10.47 8.76 3.95
N LEU A 16 9.90 8.10 4.95
CA LEU A 16 10.45 6.89 5.57
C LEU A 16 9.86 5.60 4.97
N LEU A 17 8.95 5.71 4.02
CA LEU A 17 8.32 4.56 3.36
C LEU A 17 9.32 3.84 2.47
N LYS A 18 9.35 2.51 2.59
CA LYS A 18 10.12 1.64 1.70
C LYS A 18 9.41 1.47 0.38
N GLU A 19 10.12 1.77 -0.69
CA GLU A 19 9.70 1.57 -2.07
C GLU A 19 9.97 0.14 -2.53
N TYR A 20 9.31 -0.28 -3.61
CA TYR A 20 9.52 -1.61 -4.18
C TYR A 20 9.35 -1.62 -5.70
N ARG A 21 10.50 -1.73 -6.38
CA ARG A 21 10.64 -1.57 -7.84
C ARG A 21 9.78 -2.55 -8.66
N ASN A 22 9.66 -3.81 -8.24
CA ASN A 22 8.99 -4.83 -9.06
C ASN A 22 7.47 -4.66 -9.11
N ASN A 23 6.91 -3.86 -8.20
CA ASN A 23 5.53 -3.40 -8.26
C ASN A 23 5.39 -1.93 -8.71
N GLY A 24 6.49 -1.25 -9.04
CA GLY A 24 6.49 0.19 -9.34
C GLY A 24 6.06 1.04 -8.14
N LEU A 25 6.26 0.54 -6.92
CA LEU A 25 5.84 1.22 -5.70
C LEU A 25 6.80 2.39 -5.42
N GLU A 26 6.29 3.61 -5.55
CA GLU A 26 7.02 4.87 -5.38
C GLU A 26 6.22 5.85 -4.53
N PHE A 27 6.91 6.68 -3.75
CA PHE A 27 6.28 7.70 -2.90
C PHE A 27 6.77 9.10 -3.25
N TYR A 28 5.86 10.07 -3.13
CA TYR A 28 6.11 11.44 -3.51
C TYR A 28 6.68 12.26 -2.35
N GLU A 29 7.56 13.21 -2.66
CA GLU A 29 8.03 14.20 -1.70
C GLU A 29 6.91 15.16 -1.24
N ASP A 30 5.98 15.45 -2.15
CA ASP A 30 4.85 16.36 -1.94
C ASP A 30 3.50 15.64 -2.05
N LEU A 31 2.50 16.21 -1.39
CA LEU A 31 1.11 15.76 -1.51
C LEU A 31 0.43 16.43 -2.72
N TYR A 32 -0.13 15.60 -3.60
CA TYR A 32 -0.84 16.07 -4.78
C TYR A 32 -2.35 15.94 -4.60
N THR A 33 -3.11 17.02 -4.81
CA THR A 33 -4.57 16.97 -4.88
C THR A 33 -5.00 16.92 -6.34
N ASN A 34 -5.87 15.98 -6.70
CA ASN A 34 -6.37 15.86 -8.07
C ASN A 34 -7.90 15.88 -8.07
N SER A 35 -8.48 17.03 -8.44
CA SER A 35 -9.94 17.26 -8.43
C SER A 35 -10.80 16.22 -9.18
N PRO A 36 -10.36 15.54 -10.26
CA PRO A 36 -11.15 14.54 -10.98
C PRO A 36 -11.16 13.14 -10.35
N LEU A 37 -10.18 12.77 -9.52
CA LEU A 37 -10.07 11.43 -8.91
C LEU A 37 -10.82 11.32 -7.57
N GLY A 38 -11.50 12.39 -7.16
CA GLY A 38 -12.23 12.50 -5.91
C GLY A 38 -11.84 13.79 -5.17
N PRO A 39 -12.78 14.66 -4.77
CA PRO A 39 -12.48 15.97 -4.22
C PRO A 39 -11.80 15.94 -2.83
N SER A 40 -11.59 14.77 -2.23
CA SER A 40 -11.10 14.61 -0.86
C SER A 40 -9.78 13.86 -0.71
N LEU A 41 -9.13 13.37 -1.77
CA LEU A 41 -7.86 12.62 -1.64
C LEU A 41 -6.63 13.50 -1.90
N ALA A 42 -5.70 13.49 -0.94
CA ALA A 42 -4.34 14.01 -1.09
C ALA A 42 -3.38 12.84 -1.35
N PHE A 43 -2.95 12.68 -2.60
CA PHE A 43 -2.13 11.56 -3.06
C PHE A 43 -0.67 11.71 -2.64
N PHE A 44 -0.05 10.59 -2.26
CA PHE A 44 1.33 10.56 -1.76
C PHE A 44 2.20 9.44 -2.33
N GLY A 45 1.65 8.60 -3.20
CA GLY A 45 2.43 7.57 -3.87
C GLY A 45 1.58 6.77 -4.83
N HIS A 46 2.21 5.85 -5.54
CA HIS A 46 1.55 4.95 -6.45
C HIS A 46 2.27 3.61 -6.54
N ASP A 47 1.57 2.65 -7.12
CA ASP A 47 2.18 1.47 -7.72
C ASP A 47 1.64 1.29 -9.15
N PHE A 48 2.00 0.21 -9.83
CA PHE A 48 1.50 -0.02 -11.20
C PHE A 48 -0.02 -0.14 -11.33
N SER A 49 -0.74 -0.37 -10.23
CA SER A 49 -2.17 -0.65 -10.23
C SER A 49 -3.02 0.52 -9.74
N GLY A 50 -2.43 1.54 -9.11
CA GLY A 50 -3.20 2.60 -8.48
C GLY A 50 -2.38 3.59 -7.66
N CYS A 51 -3.07 4.46 -6.93
CA CYS A 51 -2.48 5.57 -6.17
C CYS A 51 -2.92 5.54 -4.70
N TYR A 52 -1.98 5.81 -3.80
CA TYR A 52 -2.25 5.98 -2.37
C TYR A 52 -2.59 7.43 -2.07
N GLY A 53 -3.59 7.65 -1.21
CA GLY A 53 -3.98 8.99 -0.79
C GLY A 53 -4.55 9.04 0.62
N ILE A 54 -4.40 10.20 1.25
CA ILE A 54 -5.03 10.53 2.53
C ILE A 54 -6.39 11.14 2.21
N ASP A 55 -7.46 10.57 2.75
CA ASP A 55 -8.78 11.16 2.69
C ASP A 55 -8.86 12.33 3.68
N THR A 56 -9.07 13.53 3.17
CA THR A 56 -9.10 14.77 3.95
C THR A 56 -10.35 14.90 4.82
N THR A 57 -11.35 14.02 4.66
CA THR A 57 -12.57 14.01 5.47
C THR A 57 -12.41 13.19 6.76
N ASP A 58 -11.88 11.96 6.65
CA ASP A 58 -11.73 11.03 7.78
C ASP A 58 -10.25 10.83 8.23
N ASN A 59 -9.29 11.33 7.45
CA ASN A 59 -7.84 11.19 7.61
C ASN A 59 -7.31 9.75 7.45
N HIS A 60 -8.13 8.84 6.91
CA HIS A 60 -7.71 7.48 6.63
C HIS A 60 -6.91 7.41 5.33
N ILE A 61 -6.10 6.36 5.22
CA ILE A 61 -5.36 6.04 4.00
C ILE A 61 -6.25 5.20 3.10
N LYS A 62 -6.35 5.62 1.85
CA LYS A 62 -7.10 4.95 0.79
C LYS A 62 -6.18 4.65 -0.39
N TYR A 63 -6.57 3.66 -1.17
CA TYR A 63 -5.95 3.30 -2.44
C TYR A 63 -6.97 3.42 -3.56
N ALA A 64 -6.69 4.29 -4.52
CA ALA A 64 -7.52 4.51 -5.70
C ALA A 64 -6.98 3.69 -6.87
N THR A 65 -7.81 2.80 -7.41
CA THR A 65 -7.47 1.96 -8.57
C THR A 65 -8.60 2.00 -9.60
N LYS A 66 -8.31 1.55 -10.83
CA LYS A 66 -9.28 1.46 -11.91
C LYS A 66 -9.68 0.01 -12.12
N GLU A 67 -10.96 -0.28 -12.01
CA GLU A 67 -11.57 -1.60 -12.25
C GLU A 67 -12.77 -1.40 -13.18
N ASP A 68 -12.83 -2.13 -14.30
CA ASP A 68 -13.95 -2.09 -15.27
C ASP A 68 -14.43 -0.68 -15.67
N ASP A 69 -13.49 0.19 -16.00
CA ASP A 69 -13.73 1.62 -16.33
C ASP A 69 -14.28 2.50 -15.21
N ALA A 70 -14.40 1.99 -13.99
CA ALA A 70 -14.74 2.74 -12.79
C ALA A 70 -13.52 2.93 -11.87
N ILE A 71 -13.54 4.03 -11.11
CA ILE A 71 -12.58 4.25 -10.02
C ILE A 71 -13.12 3.52 -8.79
N ARG A 72 -12.31 2.60 -8.24
CA ARG A 72 -12.56 1.95 -6.95
C ARG A 72 -11.65 2.56 -5.90
N ILE A 73 -12.23 2.85 -4.73
CA ILE A 73 -11.49 3.33 -3.55
C ILE A 73 -11.46 2.21 -2.50
N ILE A 74 -10.27 1.79 -2.13
CA ILE A 74 -10.02 0.69 -1.21
C ILE A 74 -9.44 1.25 0.10
N TYR A 75 -9.91 0.77 1.24
CA TYR A 75 -9.37 1.17 2.53
C TYR A 75 -7.99 0.54 2.78
N CYS A 76 -7.03 1.34 3.24
CA CYS A 76 -5.69 0.87 3.60
C CYS A 76 -5.45 0.88 5.11
N ASN A 77 -5.49 2.05 5.74
CA ASN A 77 -5.16 2.19 7.17
C ASN A 77 -5.91 3.33 7.83
N SER A 78 -6.03 3.23 9.15
CA SER A 78 -6.59 4.27 10.01
C SER A 78 -5.68 5.50 10.11
N THR A 79 -4.36 5.35 9.99
CA THR A 79 -3.42 6.46 10.10
C THR A 79 -2.22 6.29 9.17
N VAL A 80 -1.52 7.41 8.91
CA VAL A 80 -0.27 7.42 8.14
C VAL A 80 0.82 6.59 8.83
N GLU A 81 0.90 6.64 10.17
CA GLU A 81 1.88 5.86 10.93
C GLU A 81 1.64 4.37 10.81
N ASN A 82 0.38 3.92 10.87
CA ASN A 82 0.03 2.52 10.67
C ASN A 82 0.36 2.08 9.24
N PHE A 83 0.05 2.90 8.23
CA PHE A 83 0.45 2.62 6.85
C PHE A 83 1.96 2.47 6.72
N HIS A 84 2.74 3.34 7.35
CA HIS A 84 4.20 3.23 7.37
C HIS A 84 4.70 1.92 8.01
N TYR A 85 4.15 1.54 9.17
CA TYR A 85 4.51 0.26 9.78
C TYR A 85 4.17 -0.92 8.87
N PHE A 86 2.98 -0.90 8.27
CA PHE A 86 2.51 -2.02 7.46
C PHE A 86 3.37 -2.11 6.19
N ASN A 87 3.48 -1.02 5.43
CA ASN A 87 4.27 -0.97 4.21
C ASN A 87 5.70 -1.46 4.44
N ASN A 88 6.39 -0.92 5.44
CA ASN A 88 7.79 -1.24 5.63
C ASN A 88 8.02 -2.70 6.03
N LEU A 89 7.16 -3.25 6.90
CA LEU A 89 7.22 -4.66 7.26
C LEU A 89 6.87 -5.58 6.08
N PHE A 90 5.92 -5.18 5.24
CA PHE A 90 5.56 -5.93 4.05
C PHE A 90 6.71 -5.98 3.03
N ILE A 91 7.36 -4.83 2.77
CA ILE A 91 8.52 -4.78 1.88
C ILE A 91 9.71 -5.57 2.43
N ASP A 92 9.93 -5.52 3.75
CA ASP A 92 10.96 -6.36 4.39
C ASP A 92 10.69 -7.85 4.19
N LEU A 93 9.43 -8.27 4.36
CA LEU A 93 9.02 -9.65 4.15
C LEU A 93 9.21 -10.09 2.69
N ILE A 94 8.89 -9.22 1.72
CA ILE A 94 9.12 -9.48 0.29
C ILE A 94 10.62 -9.70 0.01
N HIS A 95 11.49 -8.82 0.49
CA HIS A 95 12.93 -8.96 0.29
C HIS A 95 13.47 -10.25 0.93
N GLU A 96 12.95 -10.62 2.08
CA GLU A 96 13.30 -11.89 2.72
C GLU A 96 12.80 -13.10 1.91
N LYS A 97 11.59 -13.04 1.34
CA LYS A 97 11.07 -14.12 0.47
C LYS A 97 11.95 -14.30 -0.76
N ILE A 98 12.36 -13.21 -1.40
CA ILE A 98 13.25 -13.22 -2.58
C ILE A 98 14.63 -13.81 -2.25
N THR A 99 15.20 -13.46 -1.09
CA THR A 99 16.58 -13.85 -0.75
C THR A 99 16.69 -15.25 -0.14
N SER A 100 15.67 -15.70 0.60
CA SER A 100 15.75 -16.94 1.38
C SER A 100 15.66 -18.21 0.55
N ASN A 101 15.09 -18.18 -0.67
CA ASN A 101 14.74 -19.36 -1.48
C ASN A 101 14.02 -20.45 -0.66
N GLN A 102 13.35 -20.07 0.44
CA GLN A 102 12.65 -21.01 1.31
C GLN A 102 11.25 -21.27 0.74
N ASN A 103 10.91 -22.55 0.61
CA ASN A 103 9.61 -22.97 0.08
C ASN A 103 8.44 -22.74 1.06
N ASN A 104 8.69 -22.34 2.31
CA ASN A 104 7.63 -22.15 3.31
C ASN A 104 7.73 -20.79 4.01
N PHE A 105 7.00 -19.81 3.45
CA PHE A 105 6.89 -18.45 4.00
C PHE A 105 5.58 -18.19 4.75
N GLU A 106 4.66 -19.14 4.70
CA GLU A 106 3.30 -19.05 5.28
C GLU A 106 3.29 -18.67 6.78
N PRO A 107 4.17 -19.22 7.65
CA PRO A 107 4.21 -18.82 9.06
C PRO A 107 4.51 -17.32 9.26
N LYS A 108 5.39 -16.74 8.43
CA LYS A 108 5.76 -15.33 8.54
C LYS A 108 4.67 -14.41 8.02
N ILE A 109 3.98 -14.82 6.95
CA ILE A 109 2.80 -14.11 6.46
C ILE A 109 1.70 -14.13 7.53
N THR A 110 1.50 -15.27 8.18
CA THR A 110 0.54 -15.41 9.30
C THR A 110 0.91 -14.51 10.48
N GLU A 111 2.18 -14.47 10.87
CA GLU A 111 2.68 -13.58 11.94
C GLU A 111 2.42 -12.11 11.59
N LEU A 112 2.74 -11.69 10.36
CA LEU A 112 2.50 -10.33 9.89
C LEU A 112 1.00 -9.99 9.87
N ARG A 113 0.15 -10.92 9.43
CA ARG A 113 -1.32 -10.78 9.42
C ARG A 113 -1.89 -10.57 10.83
N ASN A 114 -1.38 -11.32 11.81
CA ASN A 114 -1.78 -11.16 13.22
C ASN A 114 -1.34 -9.81 13.76
N PHE A 115 -0.10 -9.41 13.52
CA PHE A 115 0.42 -8.10 13.91
C PHE A 115 -0.42 -6.97 13.32
N TYR A 116 -0.79 -7.04 12.04
CA TYR A 116 -1.67 -6.06 11.41
C TYR A 116 -3.04 -6.00 12.06
N SER A 117 -3.66 -7.16 12.32
CA SER A 117 -4.98 -7.24 12.94
C SER A 117 -5.00 -6.63 14.34
N GLU A 118 -3.91 -6.74 15.10
CA GLU A 118 -3.76 -6.10 16.41
C GLU A 118 -3.50 -4.59 16.31
N LYS A 119 -2.70 -4.17 15.32
CA LYS A 119 -2.21 -2.79 15.20
C LYS A 119 -3.22 -1.84 14.56
N ASP A 120 -3.95 -2.32 13.55
CA ASP A 120 -4.99 -1.56 12.83
C ASP A 120 -6.14 -2.50 12.44
N PRO A 121 -7.06 -2.82 13.37
CA PRO A 121 -8.11 -3.80 13.12
C PRO A 121 -9.00 -3.44 11.92
N LEU A 122 -9.29 -2.15 11.72
CA LEU A 122 -10.10 -1.67 10.59
C LEU A 122 -9.44 -1.95 9.24
N ALA A 123 -8.11 -1.90 9.16
CA ALA A 123 -7.36 -2.24 7.96
C ALA A 123 -7.50 -3.72 7.56
N MET A 124 -7.76 -4.58 8.55
CA MET A 124 -7.82 -6.04 8.37
C MET A 124 -9.24 -6.61 8.42
N GLU A 125 -10.24 -5.78 8.74
CA GLU A 125 -11.63 -6.22 8.99
C GLU A 125 -12.33 -6.84 7.77
N CYS A 126 -12.04 -6.34 6.56
CA CYS A 126 -12.67 -6.79 5.33
C CYS A 126 -11.64 -7.38 4.37
N GLU A 127 -11.93 -8.53 3.78
CA GLU A 127 -11.06 -9.19 2.78
C GLU A 127 -10.81 -8.32 1.54
N GLU A 128 -11.70 -7.36 1.27
CA GLU A 128 -11.55 -6.40 0.17
C GLU A 128 -10.66 -5.20 0.52
N ASN A 129 -10.20 -5.08 1.76
CA ASN A 129 -9.24 -4.05 2.14
C ASN A 129 -7.85 -4.34 1.58
N PHE A 130 -7.03 -3.31 1.49
CA PHE A 130 -5.75 -3.38 0.80
C PHE A 130 -4.82 -4.46 1.37
N TRP A 131 -4.64 -4.52 2.70
CA TRP A 131 -3.67 -5.42 3.31
C TRP A 131 -4.07 -6.90 3.30
N PRO A 132 -5.32 -7.28 3.58
CA PRO A 132 -5.77 -8.65 3.35
C PRO A 132 -5.49 -9.14 1.92
N ILE A 133 -5.75 -8.30 0.90
CA ILE A 133 -5.43 -8.60 -0.51
C ILE A 133 -3.92 -8.76 -0.71
N ARG A 134 -3.10 -7.79 -0.26
CA ARG A 134 -1.63 -7.84 -0.45
C ARG A 134 -1.01 -9.09 0.20
N LEU A 135 -1.46 -9.45 1.40
CA LEU A 135 -0.97 -10.64 2.10
C LEU A 135 -1.40 -11.92 1.38
N TYR A 136 -2.65 -11.99 0.90
CA TYR A 136 -3.14 -13.11 0.09
C TYR A 136 -2.34 -13.27 -1.20
N GLU A 137 -2.08 -12.18 -1.93
CA GLU A 137 -1.27 -12.24 -3.15
C GLU A 137 0.16 -12.72 -2.88
N LEU A 138 0.76 -12.35 -1.74
CA LEU A 138 2.10 -12.80 -1.36
C LEU A 138 2.12 -14.28 -0.95
N GLU A 139 1.03 -14.75 -0.33
CA GLU A 139 0.81 -16.13 0.10
C GLU A 139 0.63 -17.07 -1.09
N GLU A 140 -0.18 -16.67 -2.07
CA GLU A 140 -0.50 -17.45 -3.28
C GLU A 140 0.47 -17.22 -4.47
N ASP A 141 1.61 -16.56 -4.22
CA ASP A 141 2.62 -16.25 -5.25
C ASP A 141 2.10 -15.40 -6.44
N PHE A 142 1.01 -14.63 -6.24
CA PHE A 142 0.50 -13.66 -7.21
C PHE A 142 1.19 -12.29 -7.13
N PHE A 143 1.83 -11.98 -5.99
CA PHE A 143 2.56 -10.74 -5.81
C PHE A 143 3.86 -10.73 -6.64
N PRO A 144 4.19 -9.64 -7.35
CA PRO A 144 5.37 -9.60 -8.22
C PRO A 144 6.68 -9.66 -7.42
N LEU A 145 7.36 -10.80 -7.45
CA LEU A 145 8.67 -10.99 -6.81
C LEU A 145 9.85 -10.73 -7.76
N ASP A 146 9.59 -10.60 -9.06
CA ASP A 146 10.59 -10.40 -10.10
C ASP A 146 10.21 -9.25 -11.05
N ASP A 147 11.08 -8.98 -12.02
CA ASP A 147 10.95 -7.88 -12.97
C ASP A 147 9.85 -8.11 -14.04
N SER A 148 9.03 -9.17 -13.93
CA SER A 148 8.02 -9.53 -14.92
C SER A 148 7.03 -8.39 -15.21
N ARG A 149 6.54 -7.69 -14.18
CA ARG A 149 5.66 -6.52 -14.33
C ARG A 149 6.37 -5.34 -14.98
N ILE A 150 7.63 -5.08 -14.60
CA ILE A 150 8.43 -4.01 -15.21
C ILE A 150 8.55 -4.22 -16.71
N ASN A 151 8.82 -5.47 -17.14
CA ASN A 151 8.96 -5.83 -18.54
C ASN A 151 7.65 -5.64 -19.32
N LEU A 152 6.49 -5.87 -18.69
CA LEU A 152 5.18 -5.63 -19.29
C LEU A 152 4.94 -4.14 -19.55
N TYR A 153 5.27 -3.28 -18.58
CA TYR A 153 5.03 -1.83 -18.68
C TYR A 153 6.12 -1.08 -19.47
N SER A 154 7.33 -1.64 -19.59
CA SER A 154 8.44 -1.02 -20.35
C SER A 154 8.34 -1.24 -21.87
N ASN A 155 7.50 -2.17 -22.32
CA ASN A 155 7.24 -2.46 -23.73
C ASN A 155 5.73 -2.53 -24.01
N PRO A 156 5.01 -1.40 -23.98
CA PRO A 156 3.61 -1.38 -24.38
C PRO A 156 3.50 -1.82 -25.85
N ARG A 157 2.70 -2.86 -26.11
CA ARG A 157 2.37 -3.29 -27.47
C ARG A 157 1.46 -2.27 -28.17
#